data_AF-A0AAT9IND4-F1
#
_entry.id   AF-A0AAT9IND4-F1
#
_cell.length_a   1.000
_cell.length_b   1.000
_cell.length_c   1.000
_cell.angle_alpha   90.00
_cell.angle_beta   90.00
_cell.angle_gamma   90.00
#
_symmetry.space_group_name_H-M   'P 1'
#
loop_
_entity.id
_entity.type
_entity.pdbx_description
1 polymer ?
#
loop_
_entity_poly.entity_id
_entity_poly.type
_entity_poly.pdbx_seq_one_letter_code
_entity_poly.pdbx_strand_id
1 'polypeptide(L)'
;MFMSTVAGMTSPTPSRPLLILIAGPYASGTGGDPALMQRNLERLEEAAWPIFAAGHIPMIGEWVALPVLRSAGGHGPLDPLATEVMYPTAQRLLQHCDAVLRLPGGSRGADQDVAIARERGLPVYSTIAEIPRMPEISR
;
A
#
# COMPACT_ATOMS: atom_id res chain seq x y z
N MET A 1 1.55 41.61 -10.88
CA MET A 1 2.55 40.53 -10.84
C MET A 1 2.52 39.93 -9.44
N PHE A 2 1.64 38.95 -9.21
CA PHE A 2 1.53 38.28 -7.92
C PHE A 2 2.39 37.01 -7.98
N MET A 3 3.56 37.05 -7.37
CA MET A 3 4.35 35.85 -7.07
C MET A 3 3.67 35.18 -5.87
N SER A 4 2.84 34.17 -6.13
CA SER A 4 2.28 33.31 -5.07
C SER A 4 3.35 32.28 -4.70
N THR A 5 3.96 32.48 -3.53
CA THR A 5 4.91 31.53 -2.94
C THR A 5 4.15 30.28 -2.53
N VAL A 6 4.34 29.19 -3.27
CA VAL A 6 3.95 27.85 -2.81
C VAL A 6 4.92 27.49 -1.67
N ALA A 7 4.49 27.74 -0.43
CA ALA A 7 5.14 27.16 0.72
C ALA A 7 4.94 25.64 0.65
N GLY A 8 5.95 24.94 0.13
CA GLY A 8 6.01 23.48 0.22
C GLY A 8 6.01 23.12 1.71
N MET A 9 4.86 22.66 2.20
CA MET A 9 4.74 22.04 3.52
C MET A 9 5.52 20.72 3.46
N THR A 10 6.83 20.78 3.70
CA THR A 10 7.63 19.58 3.90
C THR A 10 7.14 18.95 5.18
N SER A 11 6.49 17.79 5.07
CA SER A 11 6.13 16.99 6.24
C SER A 11 7.39 16.78 7.09
N PRO A 12 7.29 16.88 8.42
CA PRO A 12 8.44 16.71 9.30
C PRO A 12 9.14 15.38 8.97
N THR A 13 10.47 15.43 8.82
CA THR A 13 11.26 14.25 8.50
C THR A 13 11.05 13.18 9.58
N PRO A 14 10.68 11.94 9.22
CA PRO A 14 10.42 10.90 10.20
C PRO A 14 11.70 10.52 10.96
N SER A 15 11.57 10.25 12.26
CA SER A 15 12.69 9.87 13.14
C SER A 15 13.07 8.39 13.07
N ARG A 16 12.25 7.58 12.38
CA ARG A 16 12.47 6.15 12.11
C ARG A 16 11.89 5.77 10.74
N PRO A 17 12.33 4.66 10.15
CA PRO A 17 11.66 4.08 8.98
C PRO A 17 10.16 3.90 9.22
N LEU A 18 9.36 4.23 8.20
CA LEU A 18 7.92 4.00 8.16
C LEU A 18 7.60 2.62 7.59
N LEU A 19 6.55 1.97 8.08
CA LEU A 19 5.91 0.84 7.40
C LEU A 19 4.78 1.36 6.51
N ILE A 20 4.95 1.28 5.19
CA ILE A 20 4.03 1.89 4.22
C ILE A 20 3.28 0.80 3.48
N LEU A 21 1.95 0.76 3.63
CA LEU A 21 1.08 -0.13 2.86
C LEU A 21 0.92 0.41 1.43
N ILE A 22 1.19 -0.41 0.42
CA ILE A 22 0.96 -0.11 -0.99
C ILE A 22 -0.43 -0.64 -1.35
N ALA A 23 -1.36 0.26 -1.58
CA ALA A 23 -2.74 -0.04 -1.94
C ALA A 23 -2.97 0.23 -3.43
N GLY A 24 -3.45 -0.79 -4.16
CA GLY A 24 -3.77 -0.67 -5.58
C GLY A 24 -4.68 -1.81 -6.09
N PRO A 25 -4.96 -1.87 -7.39
CA PRO A 25 -5.69 -2.99 -7.97
C PRO A 25 -4.86 -4.27 -7.85
N TYR A 26 -5.44 -5.29 -7.21
CA TYR A 26 -4.96 -6.67 -7.29
C TYR A 26 -5.95 -7.52 -8.09
N ALA A 27 -7.13 -7.81 -7.52
CA ALA A 27 -8.18 -8.56 -8.20
C ALA A 27 -9.08 -7.69 -9.12
N SER A 28 -9.17 -6.38 -8.86
CA SER A 28 -10.03 -5.48 -9.64
C SER A 28 -9.57 -5.35 -11.09
N GLY A 29 -10.54 -5.33 -12.02
CA GLY A 29 -10.28 -5.25 -13.46
C GLY A 29 -9.73 -6.52 -14.11
N THR A 30 -9.58 -7.62 -13.36
CA THR A 30 -9.00 -8.87 -13.88
C THR A 30 -10.03 -9.88 -14.38
N GLY A 31 -11.30 -9.73 -13.97
CA GLY A 31 -12.33 -10.76 -14.23
C GLY A 31 -12.01 -12.12 -13.59
N GLY A 32 -11.08 -12.16 -12.62
CA GLY A 32 -10.61 -13.40 -12.01
C GLY A 32 -9.51 -14.12 -12.77
N ASP A 33 -8.97 -13.53 -13.86
CA ASP A 33 -7.84 -14.10 -14.61
C ASP A 33 -6.55 -14.06 -13.75
N PRO A 34 -5.97 -15.23 -13.42
CA PRO A 34 -4.77 -15.30 -12.58
C PRO A 34 -3.56 -14.56 -13.15
N ALA A 35 -3.39 -14.51 -14.47
CA ALA A 35 -2.27 -13.82 -15.11
C ALA A 35 -2.46 -12.29 -15.08
N LEU A 36 -3.70 -11.79 -15.16
CA LEU A 36 -3.96 -10.37 -14.92
C LEU A 36 -3.73 -10.01 -13.45
N MET A 37 -4.09 -10.88 -12.51
CA MET A 37 -3.85 -10.68 -11.09
C MET A 37 -2.37 -10.67 -10.73
N GLN A 38 -1.59 -11.57 -11.34
CA GLN A 38 -0.14 -11.60 -11.18
C GLN A 38 0.51 -10.30 -11.70
N ARG A 39 0.11 -9.82 -12.89
CA ARG A 39 0.59 -8.53 -13.42
C ARG A 39 0.21 -7.34 -12.54
N ASN A 40 -0.96 -7.40 -11.90
CA ASN A 40 -1.37 -6.39 -10.94
C ASN A 40 -0.50 -6.42 -9.67
N LEU A 41 -0.17 -7.62 -9.17
CA LEU A 41 0.77 -7.77 -8.05
C LEU A 41 2.16 -7.23 -8.41
N GLU A 42 2.69 -7.55 -9.59
CA GLU A 42 3.97 -7.02 -10.07
C GLU A 42 4.01 -5.48 -10.07
N ARG A 43 2.92 -4.81 -10.46
CA ARG A 43 2.81 -3.34 -10.39
C ARG A 43 2.85 -2.80 -8.96
N LEU A 44 2.27 -3.51 -8.00
CA LEU A 44 2.39 -3.14 -6.57
C LEU A 44 3.85 -3.31 -6.11
N GLU A 45 4.50 -4.38 -6.53
CA GLU A 45 5.90 -4.70 -6.21
C GLU A 45 6.89 -3.71 -6.82
N GLU A 46 6.62 -3.18 -8.01
CA GLU A 46 7.43 -2.11 -8.65
C GLU A 46 7.52 -0.84 -7.76
N ALA A 47 6.49 -0.54 -6.97
CA ALA A 47 6.50 0.57 -6.04
C ALA A 47 7.30 0.29 -4.75
N ALA A 48 7.66 -0.97 -4.48
CA ALA A 48 8.37 -1.35 -3.26
C ALA A 48 9.81 -0.82 -3.23
N TRP A 49 10.54 -0.90 -4.35
CA TRP A 49 11.94 -0.43 -4.39
C TRP A 49 12.08 1.06 -4.10
N PRO A 50 11.31 1.97 -4.72
CA PRO A 50 11.41 3.39 -4.40
C PRO A 50 11.11 3.74 -2.93
N ILE A 51 10.18 3.01 -2.29
CA ILE A 51 9.90 3.15 -0.85
C ILE A 51 11.11 2.70 -0.02
N PHE A 52 11.69 1.54 -0.36
CA PHE A 52 12.90 1.05 0.28
C PHE A 52 14.07 2.03 0.13
N ALA A 53 14.27 2.56 -1.09
CA ALA A 53 15.29 3.56 -1.38
C ALA A 53 15.06 4.92 -0.69
N ALA A 54 13.83 5.20 -0.22
CA ALA A 54 13.54 6.33 0.66
C ALA A 54 13.88 6.06 2.13
N GLY A 55 14.34 4.85 2.46
CA GLY A 55 14.68 4.43 3.83
C GLY A 55 13.49 3.89 4.62
N HIS A 56 12.47 3.36 3.94
CA HIS A 56 11.24 2.86 4.55
C HIS A 56 10.99 1.38 4.21
N ILE A 57 9.99 0.78 4.84
CA ILE A 57 9.62 -0.62 4.64
C ILE A 57 8.33 -0.65 3.80
N PRO A 58 8.38 -1.12 2.54
CA PRO A 58 7.18 -1.35 1.76
C PRO A 58 6.41 -2.56 2.28
N MET A 59 5.08 -2.50 2.21
CA MET A 59 4.19 -3.61 2.56
C MET A 59 3.07 -3.74 1.54
N ILE A 60 2.75 -4.95 1.11
CA ILE A 60 1.63 -5.27 0.21
C ILE A 60 0.71 -6.24 0.95
N GLY A 61 -0.61 -5.97 0.95
CA GLY A 61 -1.58 -6.80 1.66
C GLY A 61 -1.53 -8.28 1.22
N GLU A 62 -1.42 -8.50 -0.08
CA GLU A 62 -1.36 -9.82 -0.72
C GLU A 62 -0.15 -10.65 -0.30
N TRP A 63 0.99 -10.04 0.01
CA TRP A 63 2.17 -10.76 0.52
C TRP A 63 1.85 -11.52 1.82
N VAL A 64 0.95 -10.97 2.65
CA VAL A 64 0.52 -11.58 3.91
C VAL A 64 -0.75 -12.41 3.71
N ALA A 65 -1.73 -11.90 2.97
CA ALA A 65 -3.03 -12.51 2.84
C ALA A 65 -3.00 -13.82 2.04
N LEU A 66 -2.23 -13.89 0.96
CA LEU A 66 -2.22 -15.08 0.08
C LEU A 66 -1.63 -16.32 0.77
N PRO A 67 -0.48 -16.24 1.48
CA PRO A 67 0.01 -17.39 2.26
C PRO A 67 -0.97 -17.83 3.35
N VAL A 68 -1.62 -16.89 4.05
CA VAL A 68 -2.62 -17.21 5.07
C VAL A 68 -3.81 -17.94 4.46
N LEU A 69 -4.36 -17.42 3.35
CA LEU A 69 -5.48 -18.03 2.64
C LEU A 69 -5.16 -19.46 2.20
N ARG A 70 -3.98 -19.66 1.59
CA ARG A 70 -3.54 -21.00 1.16
C ARG A 70 -3.40 -21.95 2.34
N SER A 71 -2.86 -21.49 3.47
CA SER A 71 -2.71 -22.33 4.67
C SER A 71 -4.06 -22.76 5.28
N ALA A 72 -5.12 -21.99 5.04
CA ALA A 72 -6.48 -22.29 5.45
C ALA A 72 -7.26 -23.12 4.42
N GLY A 73 -6.61 -23.57 3.34
CA GLY A 73 -7.20 -24.40 2.29
C GLY A 73 -7.84 -23.62 1.13
N GLY A 74 -7.74 -22.28 1.12
CA GLY A 74 -8.29 -21.46 0.04
C GLY A 74 -7.48 -21.55 -1.25
N HIS A 75 -8.17 -21.54 -2.39
CA HIS A 75 -7.57 -21.73 -3.71
C HIS A 75 -7.22 -20.45 -4.47
N GLY A 76 -7.46 -19.29 -3.85
CA GLY A 76 -7.11 -17.99 -4.41
C GLY A 76 -8.17 -16.92 -4.13
N PRO A 77 -8.04 -15.72 -4.69
CA PRO A 77 -8.86 -14.56 -4.30
C PRO A 77 -10.33 -14.62 -4.71
N LEU A 78 -10.71 -15.59 -5.54
CA LEU A 78 -12.11 -15.87 -5.91
C LEU A 78 -12.77 -16.91 -4.99
N ASP A 79 -11.99 -17.52 -4.10
CA ASP A 79 -12.48 -18.47 -3.11
C ASP A 79 -13.39 -17.75 -2.12
N PRO A 80 -14.52 -18.34 -1.67
CA PRO A 80 -15.35 -17.76 -0.62
C PRO A 80 -14.54 -17.36 0.63
N LEU A 81 -13.53 -18.15 1.00
CA LEU A 81 -12.66 -17.89 2.15
C LEU A 81 -11.77 -16.65 1.94
N ALA A 82 -11.55 -16.20 0.70
CA ALA A 82 -10.73 -15.03 0.42
C ALA A 82 -11.27 -13.77 1.08
N THR A 83 -12.60 -13.60 1.14
CA THR A 83 -13.19 -12.42 1.81
C THR A 83 -12.92 -12.43 3.31
N GLU A 84 -12.93 -13.60 3.94
CA GLU A 84 -12.69 -13.79 5.37
C GLU A 84 -11.21 -13.63 5.76
N VAL A 85 -10.30 -13.76 4.78
CA VAL A 85 -8.85 -13.65 5.01
C VAL A 85 -8.28 -12.32 4.52
N MET A 86 -8.55 -11.94 3.28
CA MET A 86 -7.86 -10.82 2.62
C MET A 86 -8.22 -9.47 3.26
N TYR A 87 -9.51 -9.15 3.39
CA TYR A 87 -9.95 -7.89 3.99
C TYR A 87 -9.52 -7.76 5.46
N PRO A 88 -9.72 -8.78 6.32
CA PRO A 88 -9.23 -8.71 7.70
C PRO A 88 -7.71 -8.60 7.80
N THR A 89 -6.96 -9.20 6.87
CA THR A 89 -5.49 -9.05 6.83
C THR A 89 -5.09 -7.60 6.58
N ALA A 90 -5.67 -6.95 5.56
CA ALA A 90 -5.39 -5.54 5.27
C ALA A 90 -5.78 -4.62 6.44
N GLN A 91 -6.96 -4.84 7.04
CA GLN A 91 -7.40 -4.10 8.22
C GLN A 91 -6.46 -4.24 9.43
N ARG A 92 -5.88 -5.43 9.63
CA ARG A 92 -4.89 -5.68 10.69
C ARG A 92 -3.54 -5.04 10.37
N LEU A 93 -3.09 -5.10 9.11
CA LEU A 93 -1.88 -4.41 8.67
C LEU A 93 -1.97 -2.90 8.91
N LEU A 94 -3.11 -2.27 8.60
CA LEU A 94 -3.35 -0.84 8.83
C LEU A 94 -3.30 -0.42 10.32
N GLN A 95 -3.29 -1.36 11.27
CA GLN A 95 -3.04 -1.06 12.69
C GLN A 95 -1.54 -0.87 12.99
N HIS A 96 -0.68 -1.41 12.11
CA HIS A 96 0.77 -1.40 12.25
C HIS A 96 1.45 -0.48 11.23
N CYS A 97 0.78 -0.16 10.12
CA CYS A 97 1.29 0.75 9.12
C CYS A 97 1.29 2.20 9.61
N ASP A 98 2.32 2.93 9.19
CA ASP A 98 2.48 4.35 9.49
C ASP A 98 1.88 5.24 8.40
N ALA A 99 1.71 4.72 7.18
CA ALA A 99 1.13 5.42 6.03
C ALA A 99 0.61 4.45 4.97
N VAL A 100 -0.13 4.98 3.99
CA VAL A 100 -0.56 4.27 2.79
C VAL A 100 -0.05 4.99 1.54
N LEU A 101 0.49 4.27 0.58
CA LEU A 101 0.66 4.72 -0.80
C LEU A 101 -0.50 4.16 -1.64
N ARG A 102 -1.33 5.03 -2.21
CA ARG A 102 -2.40 4.64 -3.13
C ARG A 102 -1.92 4.78 -4.58
N LEU A 103 -1.66 3.66 -5.25
CA LEU A 103 -1.37 3.62 -6.69
C LEU A 103 -2.63 3.97 -7.52
N PRO A 104 -2.53 4.40 -8.78
CA PRO A 104 -3.70 4.65 -9.61
C PRO A 104 -4.47 3.37 -9.98
N GLY A 105 -5.71 3.54 -10.48
CA GLY A 105 -6.57 2.46 -10.97
C GLY A 105 -7.71 2.09 -10.01
N GLY A 106 -8.86 1.71 -10.58
CA GLY A 106 -10.06 1.35 -9.83
C GLY A 106 -9.85 0.07 -9.00
N SER A 107 -10.01 0.18 -7.68
CA SER A 107 -9.83 -0.96 -6.76
C SER A 107 -10.60 -0.73 -5.47
N ARG A 108 -11.69 -1.50 -5.29
CA ARG A 108 -12.53 -1.39 -4.09
C ARG A 108 -11.74 -1.70 -2.81
N GLY A 109 -10.81 -2.66 -2.87
CA GLY A 109 -9.95 -2.99 -1.74
C GLY A 109 -9.03 -1.83 -1.37
N ALA A 110 -8.33 -1.26 -2.35
CA ALA A 110 -7.43 -0.13 -2.11
C ALA A 110 -8.19 1.14 -1.66
N ASP A 111 -9.40 1.36 -2.16
CA ASP A 111 -10.24 2.49 -1.74
C ASP A 111 -10.69 2.32 -0.28
N GLN A 112 -10.96 1.09 0.14
CA GLN A 112 -11.26 0.78 1.54
C GLN A 112 -10.04 0.96 2.45
N ASP A 113 -8.84 0.55 2.01
CA ASP A 113 -7.60 0.78 2.75
C ASP A 113 -7.35 2.28 2.97
N VAL A 114 -7.58 3.10 1.94
CA VAL A 114 -7.49 4.57 2.03
C VAL A 114 -8.50 5.14 3.01
N ALA A 115 -9.75 4.65 3.00
CA ALA A 115 -10.78 5.08 3.93
C ALA A 115 -10.37 4.80 5.38
N ILE A 116 -9.94 3.57 5.67
CA ILE A 116 -9.48 3.16 7.01
C ILE A 116 -8.25 3.96 7.45
N ALA A 117 -7.29 4.19 6.54
CA ALA A 117 -6.11 5.00 6.83
C ALA A 117 -6.48 6.42 7.23
N ARG A 118 -7.41 7.05 6.49
CA ARG A 118 -7.92 8.40 6.81
C ARG A 118 -8.66 8.44 8.15
N GLU A 119 -9.51 7.45 8.43
CA GLU A 119 -10.21 7.33 9.72
C GLU A 119 -9.23 7.25 10.90
N ARG A 120 -8.07 6.63 10.68
CA ARG A 120 -6.99 6.50 11.66
C ARG A 120 -6.04 7.71 11.72
N GLY A 121 -6.22 8.70 10.84
CA GLY A 121 -5.30 9.84 10.72
C GLY A 121 -3.93 9.49 10.13
N LEU A 122 -3.82 8.36 9.43
CA LEU A 122 -2.60 7.98 8.72
C LEU A 122 -2.44 8.81 7.43
N PRO A 123 -1.22 9.27 7.09
CA PRO A 123 -0.95 9.87 5.79
C PRO A 123 -1.30 8.92 4.66
N VAL A 124 -1.94 9.46 3.61
CA VAL A 124 -2.20 8.76 2.36
C VAL A 124 -1.49 9.50 1.25
N TYR A 125 -0.47 8.87 0.68
CA TYR A 125 0.30 9.39 -0.44
C TYR A 125 -0.30 8.92 -1.75
N SER A 126 -0.37 9.81 -2.73
CA SER A 126 -0.81 9.50 -4.09
C SER A 126 0.36 9.20 -5.04
N THR A 127 1.56 9.62 -4.66
CA THR A 127 2.79 9.43 -5.44
C THR A 127 3.98 9.11 -4.54
N ILE A 128 5.00 8.42 -5.09
CA ILE A 128 6.26 8.15 -4.39
C ILE A 128 6.97 9.44 -3.94
N ALA A 129 6.82 10.54 -4.70
CA ALA A 129 7.49 11.80 -4.40
C ALA A 129 6.99 12.48 -3.11
N GLU A 130 5.77 12.16 -2.67
CA GLU A 130 5.21 12.67 -1.41
C GLU A 130 5.75 11.93 -0.18
N ILE A 131 6.34 10.74 -0.37
CA ILE A 131 6.89 9.94 0.73
C ILE A 131 8.15 10.65 1.24
N PRO A 132 8.23 10.98 2.55
CA PRO A 132 9.41 11.60 3.12
C PRO A 132 10.61 10.66 2.97
N ARG A 133 11.81 11.23 2.82
CA ARG A 133 13.04 10.44 2.80
C ARG A 133 13.67 10.44 4.18
N MET A 134 14.16 9.28 4.61
CA MET A 134 15.08 9.22 5.75
C MET A 134 16.38 9.95 5.39
N PRO A 135 16.99 10.68 6.34
CA PRO A 135 18.34 11.18 6.18
C PRO A 135 19.30 10.01 5.90
N GLU A 136 20.28 10.22 5.02
CA GLU A 136 21.36 9.25 4.85
C GLU A 136 22.12 9.12 6.18
N ILE A 137 22.08 7.93 6.78
CA ILE A 137 22.96 7.61 7.90
C ILE A 137 24.27 7.18 7.26
N SER A 138 25.29 8.04 7.31
CA SER A 138 26.66 7.64 6.96
C SER A 138 27.01 6.41 7.77
N ARG A 139 27.18 5.27 7.08
CA ARG A 139 27.57 4.00 7.69
C ARG A 139 29.07 4.00 8.01
#